data_AF-A0A928CGG8-F1
#
_entry.id   AF-A0A928CGG8-F1
#
_cell.length_a   1.000
_cell.length_b   1.000
_cell.length_c   1.000
_cell.angle_alpha   90.00
_cell.angle_beta   90.00
_cell.angle_gamma   90.00
#
_symmetry.space_group_name_H-M   'P 1'
#
loop_
_entity.id
_entity.type
_entity.pdbx_description
1 polymer ?
#
loop_
_entity_poly.entity_id
_entity_poly.type
_entity_poly.pdbx_seq_one_letter_code
_entity_poly.pdbx_strand_id
1 'polypeptide(L)'
;MQEYVVLVDANDNPIGLMEKMEAHVKAELHRAFSIFIFNTKGEMLLQQRAFSKYHTPGLWTNTCCSHPRHEESLQDATARRLKEEMGMSCEIKEAFHFTY
;
A
#
# COMPACT_ATOMS: atom_id res chain seq x y z
N MET A 1 -15.96 3.43 7.92
CA MET A 1 -15.35 4.77 7.80
C MET A 1 -14.83 4.89 6.39
N GLN A 2 -15.12 5.98 5.69
CA GLN A 2 -14.74 6.17 4.28
C GLN A 2 -13.21 6.42 4.21
N GLU A 3 -12.48 5.59 3.47
CA GLU A 3 -11.03 5.79 3.24
C GLU A 3 -10.82 6.62 1.97
N TYR A 4 -9.84 7.51 1.99
CA TYR A 4 -9.43 8.32 0.83
C TYR A 4 -8.02 7.95 0.40
N VAL A 5 -7.74 8.10 -0.89
CA VAL A 5 -6.40 7.96 -1.48
C VAL A 5 -5.91 9.32 -1.97
N VAL A 6 -4.59 9.49 -1.99
CA VAL A 6 -3.93 10.68 -2.52
C VAL A 6 -3.81 10.54 -4.03
N LEU A 7 -4.54 11.35 -4.79
CA LEU A 7 -4.37 11.44 -6.24
C LEU A 7 -3.05 12.14 -6.56
N VAL A 8 -2.36 11.67 -7.59
CA VAL A 8 -1.05 12.21 -7.97
C VAL A 8 -0.94 12.40 -9.48
N ASP A 9 -0.07 13.32 -9.90
CA ASP A 9 0.36 13.43 -11.30
C ASP A 9 1.45 12.39 -11.64
N ALA A 10 1.94 12.41 -12.88
CA ALA A 10 2.97 11.50 -13.37
C ALA A 10 4.35 11.66 -12.69
N ASN A 11 4.56 12.76 -11.95
CA ASN A 11 5.79 13.03 -11.21
C ASN A 11 5.60 12.79 -9.70
N ASP A 12 4.53 12.09 -9.30
CA ASP A 12 4.16 11.85 -7.91
C ASP A 12 3.89 13.15 -7.11
N ASN A 13 3.43 14.22 -7.76
CA ASN A 13 2.95 15.40 -7.03
C ASN A 13 1.49 15.21 -6.62
N PRO A 14 1.10 15.49 -5.36
CA PRO A 14 -0.29 15.40 -4.93
C PRO A 14 -1.16 16.43 -5.65
N ILE A 15 -2.27 15.99 -6.23
CA ILE A 15 -3.23 16.85 -6.95
C ILE A 15 -4.63 16.86 -6.33
N GLY A 16 -4.90 15.97 -5.37
CA GLY A 16 -6.19 15.92 -4.70
C GLY A 16 -6.40 14.65 -3.90
N LEU A 17 -7.65 14.44 -3.48
CA LEU A 17 -8.11 13.26 -2.78
C LEU A 17 -9.33 12.69 -3.50
N MET A 18 -9.43 11.36 -3.50
CA MET A 18 -10.62 10.66 -3.96
C MET A 18 -10.95 9.55 -2.98
N GLU A 19 -12.23 9.23 -2.84
CA GLU A 19 -12.63 8.05 -2.09
C GLU A 19 -11.98 6.81 -2.73
N LYS A 20 -11.49 5.90 -1.88
CA LYS A 20 -10.67 4.78 -2.32
C LYS A 20 -11.39 3.88 -3.33
N MET A 21 -12.64 3.48 -3.08
CA MET A 21 -13.39 2.66 -4.03
C MET A 21 -13.59 3.37 -5.36
N GLU A 22 -13.97 4.65 -5.31
CA GLU A 22 -14.18 5.48 -6.48
C GLU A 22 -12.90 5.59 -7.33
N ALA A 23 -11.74 5.82 -6.70
CA ALA A 23 -10.46 5.88 -7.40
C ALA A 23 -10.12 4.57 -8.13
N HIS A 24 -10.41 3.43 -7.50
CA HIS A 24 -10.19 2.11 -8.12
C HIS A 24 -11.18 1.83 -9.26
N VAL A 25 -12.44 2.28 -9.14
CA VAL A 25 -13.48 2.10 -10.17
C VAL A 25 -13.21 2.99 -11.38
N LYS A 26 -12.75 4.24 -11.16
CA LYS A 26 -12.43 5.20 -12.22
C LYS A 26 -11.01 5.04 -12.79
N ALA A 27 -10.19 4.18 -12.18
CA ALA A 27 -8.78 4.01 -12.52
C ALA A 27 -7.98 5.32 -12.47
N GLU A 28 -8.25 6.15 -11.45
CA GLU A 28 -7.53 7.40 -11.23
C GLU A 28 -6.13 7.12 -10.66
N LEU A 29 -5.13 7.85 -11.13
CA LEU A 29 -3.76 7.70 -10.64
C LEU A 29 -3.65 8.18 -9.19
N HIS A 30 -3.21 7.28 -8.30
CA HIS A 30 -3.11 7.55 -6.87
C HIS A 30 -1.88 6.89 -6.25
N ARG A 31 -1.35 7.52 -5.20
CA ARG A 31 -0.17 7.04 -4.49
C ARG A 31 -0.48 5.76 -3.72
N ALA A 32 0.40 4.78 -3.88
CA ALA A 32 0.36 3.51 -3.16
C ALA A 32 1.77 3.10 -2.74
N PHE A 33 1.88 2.09 -1.89
CA PHE A 33 3.15 1.46 -1.56
C PHE A 33 3.02 -0.06 -1.51
N SER A 34 4.16 -0.73 -1.69
CA SER A 34 4.27 -2.18 -1.66
C SER A 34 5.52 -2.58 -0.89
N ILE A 35 5.35 -3.37 0.17
CA ILE A 35 6.42 -3.80 1.08
C ILE A 35 6.83 -5.23 0.74
N PHE A 36 8.14 -5.45 0.65
CA PHE A 36 8.75 -6.76 0.42
C PHE A 36 9.70 -7.07 1.57
N ILE A 37 9.41 -8.12 2.33
CA ILE A 37 10.23 -8.53 3.48
C ILE A 37 10.84 -9.89 3.20
N PHE A 38 12.14 -9.97 3.42
CA PHE A 38 12.93 -11.18 3.27
C PHE A 38 13.45 -11.60 4.63
N ASN A 39 13.42 -12.90 4.91
CA ASN A 39 14.09 -13.44 6.09
C ASN A 39 15.61 -13.53 5.86
N THR A 40 16.36 -13.99 6.87
CA THR A 40 17.83 -14.12 6.80
C THR A 40 18.33 -15.14 5.77
N LYS A 41 17.43 -15.96 5.21
CA LYS A 41 17.74 -16.90 4.12
C LYS A 41 17.44 -16.33 2.73
N GLY A 42 16.95 -15.10 2.65
CA GLY A 42 16.54 -14.48 1.39
C GLY A 42 15.17 -14.95 0.88
N GLU A 43 14.35 -15.58 1.72
CA GLU A 43 13.00 -16.01 1.35
C GLU A 43 12.01 -14.88 1.60
N MET A 44 11.14 -14.59 0.62
CA MET A 44 10.15 -13.53 0.72
C MET A 44 8.92 -13.96 1.54
N LEU A 45 8.49 -13.11 2.46
CA LEU A 45 7.20 -13.26 3.14
C LEU A 45 6.05 -12.86 2.21
N LEU A 46 5.24 -13.84 1.82
CA LEU A 46 3.99 -13.64 1.11
C LEU A 46 2.82 -13.53 2.08
N GLN A 47 1.79 -12.76 1.71
CA GLN A 47 0.49 -12.80 2.37
C GLN A 47 -0.56 -13.43 1.46
N GLN A 48 -1.45 -14.22 2.05
CA GLN A 48 -2.74 -14.53 1.42
C GLN A 48 -3.76 -13.50 1.90
N ARG A 49 -4.42 -12.82 0.96
CA ARG A 49 -5.41 -11.80 1.28
C ARG A 49 -6.64 -12.46 1.91
N ALA A 50 -7.16 -11.86 2.98
CA ALA A 50 -8.39 -12.32 3.61
C ALA A 50 -9.53 -12.39 2.57
N PHE A 51 -10.34 -13.45 2.63
CA PHE A 51 -11.46 -13.65 1.71
C PHE A 51 -12.55 -12.58 1.83
N SER A 52 -12.58 -11.85 2.94
CA SER A 52 -13.49 -10.72 3.18
C SER A 52 -13.03 -9.39 2.56
N LYS A 53 -11.82 -9.31 1.97
CA LYS A 53 -11.36 -8.09 1.30
C LYS A 53 -12.22 -7.84 0.06
N TYR A 54 -12.71 -6.61 -0.09
CA TYR A 54 -13.55 -6.23 -1.23
C TYR A 54 -12.83 -6.35 -2.58
N HIS A 55 -11.52 -6.06 -2.60
CA HIS A 55 -10.68 -6.15 -3.79
C HIS A 55 -9.78 -7.38 -3.68
N THR A 56 -9.74 -8.18 -4.74
CA THR A 56 -8.83 -9.33 -4.89
C THR A 56 -8.77 -10.25 -3.64
N PRO A 57 -9.90 -10.77 -3.14
CA PRO A 57 -9.92 -11.68 -2.00
C PRO A 57 -9.23 -13.02 -2.30
N GLY A 58 -8.58 -13.62 -1.30
CA GLY A 58 -7.99 -14.96 -1.40
C GLY A 58 -6.70 -15.08 -2.24
N LEU A 59 -6.33 -14.03 -2.98
CA LEU A 59 -5.11 -14.02 -3.78
C LEU A 59 -3.86 -13.87 -2.90
N TRP A 60 -2.77 -14.49 -3.36
CA TRP A 60 -1.44 -14.32 -2.79
C TRP A 60 -0.77 -13.08 -3.37
N THR A 61 -0.10 -12.32 -2.51
CA THR A 61 0.66 -11.11 -2.89
C THR A 61 1.89 -10.95 -2.00
N ASN A 62 2.78 -10.01 -2.33
CA ASN A 62 3.91 -9.62 -1.49
C ASN A 62 3.47 -9.16 -0.09
N THR A 63 4.43 -8.94 0.81
CA THR A 63 4.21 -8.85 2.26
C THR A 63 3.09 -7.92 2.70
N CYS A 64 3.01 -6.68 2.22
CA CYS A 64 1.93 -5.75 2.56
C CYS A 64 1.80 -4.66 1.49
N CYS A 65 0.58 -4.35 1.06
CA CYS A 65 0.29 -3.30 0.09
C CYS A 65 -0.79 -2.36 0.62
N SER A 66 -0.60 -1.05 0.48
CA SER A 66 -1.61 -0.10 0.88
C SER A 66 -1.39 1.29 0.29
N HIS A 67 -2.10 2.28 0.85
CA HIS A 67 -2.00 3.68 0.49
C HIS A 67 -1.58 4.50 1.72
N PRO A 68 -0.75 5.53 1.54
CA PRO A 68 -0.60 6.57 2.55
C PRO A 68 -1.91 7.36 2.69
N ARG A 69 -2.20 7.83 3.89
CA ARG A 69 -3.29 8.79 4.13
C ARG A 69 -2.85 10.19 3.68
N HIS A 70 -3.81 11.10 3.58
CA HIS A 70 -3.50 12.51 3.33
C HIS A 70 -2.54 13.03 4.40
N GLU A 71 -1.48 13.73 3.97
CA GLU A 71 -0.42 14.28 4.82
C GLU A 71 0.39 13.24 5.62
N GLU A 72 0.18 11.94 5.39
CA GLU A 72 0.97 10.88 6.04
C GLU A 72 2.26 10.63 5.26
N SER A 73 3.39 10.59 5.98
CA SER A 73 4.67 10.21 5.37
C SER A 73 4.63 8.75 4.92
N LEU A 74 5.47 8.40 3.93
CA LEU A 74 5.57 7.00 3.47
C LEU A 74 6.06 6.08 4.60
N GLN A 75 6.98 6.57 5.43
CA GLN A 75 7.53 5.86 6.58
C GLN A 75 6.44 5.55 7.60
N ASP A 76 5.61 6.54 7.96
CA ASP A 76 4.51 6.34 8.92
C ASP A 76 3.43 5.41 8.35
N ALA A 77 3.08 5.58 7.08
CA ALA A 77 2.06 4.77 6.41
C ALA A 77 2.46 3.29 6.35
N THR A 78 3.72 3.01 5.97
CA THR A 78 4.26 1.66 5.89
C THR A 78 4.40 1.02 7.27
N ALA A 79 4.91 1.76 8.27
CA ALA A 79 5.02 1.27 9.65
C ALA A 79 3.63 0.93 10.24
N ARG A 80 2.64 1.81 10.05
CA ARG A 80 1.26 1.59 10.48
C ARG A 80 0.66 0.36 9.83
N ARG A 81 0.71 0.24 8.50
CA ARG A 81 0.09 -0.88 7.79
C ARG A 81 0.78 -2.20 8.05
N LEU A 82 2.11 -2.21 8.17
CA LEU A 82 2.82 -3.42 8.56
C LEU A 82 2.40 -3.89 9.95
N LYS A 83 2.20 -2.96 10.89
CA LYS A 83 1.71 -3.31 12.22
C LYS A 83 0.27 -3.81 12.20
N GLU A 84 -0.62 -3.14 11.47
CA GLU A 84 -2.04 -3.49 11.35
C GLU A 84 -2.26 -4.83 10.64
N GLU A 85 -1.57 -5.10 9.53
CA GLU A 85 -1.84 -6.28 8.69
C GLU A 85 -0.94 -7.49 9.01
N MET A 86 0.29 -7.26 9.47
CA MET A 86 1.27 -8.32 9.74
C MET A 86 1.63 -8.46 11.22
N GLY A 87 1.15 -7.56 12.09
CA GLY A 87 1.43 -7.60 13.53
C GLY A 87 2.85 -7.21 13.93
N MET A 88 3.68 -6.79 12.97
CA MET A 88 5.13 -6.61 13.15
C MET A 88 5.62 -5.21 12.80
N SER A 89 6.86 -4.94 13.16
CA SER A 89 7.56 -3.68 12.90
C SER A 89 9.00 -3.99 12.52
N CYS A 90 9.52 -3.31 11.49
CA CYS A 90 10.91 -3.39 11.09
C CYS A 90 11.31 -2.08 10.38
N GLU A 91 12.61 -1.87 10.22
CA GLU A 91 13.11 -0.79 9.36
C GLU A 91 12.73 -1.10 7.90
N ILE A 92 12.22 -0.10 7.20
CA ILE A 92 11.87 -0.19 5.78
C ILE A 92 12.76 0.80 5.04
N LYS A 93 13.34 0.33 3.93
CA LYS A 93 14.13 1.16 3.02
C LYS A 93 13.42 1.21 1.68
N GLU A 94 13.29 2.41 1.14
CA GLU A 94 12.78 2.60 -0.21
C GLU A 94 13.77 1.97 -1.21
N ALA A 95 13.24 1.17 -2.12
CA ALA A 95 14.03 0.51 -3.16
C ALA A 95 13.93 1.26 -4.49
N PHE A 96 12.70 1.55 -4.92
CA PHE A 96 12.38 2.26 -6.16
C PHE A 96 10.92 2.71 -6.15
N HIS A 97 10.57 3.63 -7.06
CA HIS A 97 9.20 4.03 -7.36
C HIS A 97 8.93 3.90 -8.86
N PHE A 98 7.67 3.67 -9.24
CA PHE A 98 7.23 3.57 -10.64
C PHE A 98 5.72 3.85 -10.75
N THR A 99 5.25 4.15 -11.97
CA THR A 99 3.85 4.36 -12.31
C THR A 99 3.36 3.21 -13.19
N TYR A 100 2.15 2.70 -12.94
CA TYR A 100 1.53 1.61 -13.70
C TYR A 100 0.01 1.78 -13.78
#